data_AF-A0A2E3DWY0-F1
#
_entry.id   AF-A0A2E3DWY0-F1
#
_cell.length_a   1.000
_cell.length_b   1.000
_cell.length_c   1.000
_cell.angle_alpha   90.00
_cell.angle_beta   90.00
_cell.angle_gamma   90.00
#
_symmetry.space_group_name_H-M   'P 1'
#
loop_
_entity.id
_entity.type
_entity.pdbx_description
1 polymer ?
#
loop_
_entity_poly.entity_id
_entity_poly.type
_entity_poly.pdbx_seq_one_letter_code
_entity_poly.pdbx_strand_id
1 'polypeptide(L)'
;MRKVGITSAKVHVELDYYLKGSVKQGTVENKVTEVRSDFTVESKDPESDVLEIIRIAKQGCFAENLVKNAVPLKSSCLLNGKEIDVT
;
A
#
# COMPACT_ATOMS: atom_id res chain seq x y z
N MET A 1 -11.93 22.18 -7.29
CA MET A 1 -12.31 20.79 -6.95
C MET A 1 -13.64 20.49 -7.62
N ARG A 2 -13.78 19.38 -8.35
CA ARG A 2 -15.09 18.95 -8.87
C ARG A 2 -15.97 18.57 -7.68
N LYS A 3 -17.22 19.04 -7.67
CA LYS A 3 -18.19 18.71 -6.63
C LYS A 3 -18.95 17.46 -7.06
N VAL A 4 -18.39 16.28 -6.77
CA VAL A 4 -19.10 15.00 -6.87
C VAL A 4 -19.48 14.56 -5.46
N GLY A 5 -20.76 14.28 -5.23
CA GLY A 5 -21.31 13.86 -3.96
C GLY A 5 -21.10 12.37 -3.72
N ILE A 6 -20.08 12.01 -2.93
CA ILE A 6 -19.90 10.64 -2.44
C ILE A 6 -20.73 10.46 -1.17
N THR A 7 -21.71 9.55 -1.21
CA THR A 7 -22.55 9.22 -0.05
C THR A 7 -21.80 8.32 0.92
N SER A 8 -21.10 7.30 0.40
CA SER A 8 -20.21 6.46 1.19
C SER A 8 -19.05 5.94 0.35
N ALA A 9 -17.93 5.68 1.00
CA ALA A 9 -16.77 5.02 0.42
C ALA A 9 -16.18 4.08 1.47
N LYS A 10 -16.00 2.81 1.12
CA LYS A 10 -15.45 1.77 1.98
C LYS A 10 -14.36 1.03 1.23
N VAL A 11 -13.29 0.71 1.93
CA VAL A 11 -12.21 -0.11 1.38
C VAL A 11 -11.96 -1.31 2.30
N HIS A 12 -11.86 -2.49 1.71
CA HIS A 12 -11.33 -3.69 2.35
C HIS A 12 -9.99 -4.01 1.67
N VAL A 13 -8.96 -4.31 2.47
CA VAL A 13 -7.61 -4.58 1.96
C VAL A 13 -7.09 -5.85 2.59
N GLU A 14 -6.56 -6.74 1.75
CA GLU A 14 -5.94 -7.99 2.16
C GLU A 14 -4.54 -8.13 1.58
N LEU A 15 -3.67 -8.81 2.33
CA LEU A 15 -2.31 -9.11 1.91
C LEU A 15 -2.02 -10.58 2.21
N ASP A 16 -1.51 -11.28 1.21
CA ASP A 16 -0.92 -12.60 1.41
C ASP A 16 0.59 -12.42 1.58
N TYR A 17 1.14 -12.94 2.67
CA TYR A 17 2.56 -12.83 2.96
C TYR A 17 3.08 -14.06 3.70
N TYR A 18 4.38 -14.30 3.58
CA TYR A 18 5.07 -15.30 4.37
C TYR A 18 6.34 -14.74 4.98
N LEU A 19 6.73 -15.32 6.10
CA LEU A 19 8.02 -15.18 6.76
C LEU A 19 8.49 -16.59 7.13
N LYS A 20 9.71 -16.95 6.73
CA LYS A 20 10.28 -18.27 7.03
C LYS A 20 11.78 -18.17 7.33
N GLY A 21 12.35 -19.28 7.77
CA GLY A 21 13.77 -19.39 8.11
C GLY A 21 14.07 -19.17 9.59
N SER A 22 15.34 -18.92 9.90
CA SER A 22 15.83 -18.79 11.27
C SER A 22 16.81 -17.64 11.42
N VAL A 23 16.59 -16.81 12.43
CA VAL A 23 17.52 -15.74 12.82
C VAL A 23 18.88 -16.31 13.19
N LYS A 24 18.90 -17.40 13.98
CA LYS A 24 20.14 -18.04 14.44
C LYS A 24 20.96 -18.60 13.27
N GLN A 25 20.29 -19.07 12.22
CA GLN A 25 20.96 -19.66 11.04
C GLN A 25 21.19 -18.65 9.92
N GLY A 26 20.71 -17.39 10.06
CA GLY A 26 20.84 -16.38 9.01
C GLY A 26 20.01 -16.66 7.75
N THR A 27 18.91 -17.43 7.88
CA THR A 27 18.10 -17.89 6.73
C THR A 27 16.73 -17.19 6.64
N VAL A 28 16.56 -16.07 7.35
CA VAL A 28 15.28 -15.35 7.36
C VAL A 28 14.97 -14.80 5.98
N GLU A 29 13.82 -15.15 5.45
CA GLU A 29 13.29 -14.60 4.20
C GLU A 29 11.79 -14.32 4.34
N ASN A 30 11.32 -13.29 3.65
CA ASN A 30 9.90 -12.93 3.61
C ASN A 30 9.50 -12.45 2.23
N LYS A 31 8.19 -12.45 1.99
CA LYS A 31 7.61 -11.89 0.77
C LYS A 31 6.13 -11.58 1.00
N VAL A 32 5.64 -10.52 0.36
CA VAL A 32 4.22 -10.30 0.09
C VAL A 32 3.93 -10.84 -1.30
N THR A 33 3.02 -11.81 -1.42
CA THR A 33 2.72 -12.49 -2.69
C THR A 33 1.55 -11.88 -3.43
N GLU A 34 0.60 -11.27 -2.72
CA GLU A 34 -0.54 -10.57 -3.33
C GLU A 34 -1.07 -9.48 -2.39
N VAL A 35 -1.59 -8.40 -2.97
CA VAL A 35 -2.34 -7.36 -2.26
C VAL A 35 -3.65 -7.15 -3.01
N ARG A 36 -4.78 -7.27 -2.30
CA ARG A 36 -6.12 -7.09 -2.85
C ARG A 36 -6.78 -5.87 -2.19
N SER A 37 -7.49 -5.07 -2.96
CA SER A 37 -8.20 -3.89 -2.47
C SER A 37 -9.59 -3.80 -3.09
N ASP A 38 -10.60 -4.09 -2.28
CA ASP A 38 -12.01 -4.01 -2.66
C ASP A 38 -12.56 -2.67 -2.24
N PHE A 39 -12.98 -1.85 -3.21
CA PHE A 39 -13.46 -0.50 -2.97
C PHE A 39 -14.92 -0.36 -3.36
N THR A 40 -15.77 -0.02 -2.40
CA THR A 40 -17.20 0.15 -2.59
C THR A 40 -17.57 1.61 -2.38
N VAL A 41 -18.24 2.21 -3.38
CA VAL A 41 -18.64 3.62 -3.37
C VAL A 41 -20.12 3.73 -3.67
N GLU A 42 -20.81 4.57 -2.90
CA GLU A 42 -22.22 4.93 -3.13
C GLU A 42 -22.30 6.42 -3.48
N SER A 43 -23.01 6.74 -4.55
CA SER A 43 -23.27 8.13 -4.98
C SER A 43 -24.61 8.21 -5.71
N LYS A 44 -25.21 9.40 -5.68
CA LYS A 44 -26.42 9.74 -6.45
C LYS A 44 -26.10 10.51 -7.74
N ASP A 45 -24.83 10.83 -7.96
CA ASP A 45 -24.35 11.59 -9.11
C ASP A 45 -24.15 10.66 -10.32
N PRO A 46 -24.00 11.22 -11.54
CA PRO A 46 -23.78 10.42 -12.74
C PRO A 46 -22.57 9.48 -12.63
N GLU A 47 -22.73 8.23 -13.05
CA GLU A 47 -21.70 7.19 -12.95
C GLU A 47 -20.37 7.62 -13.60
N SER A 48 -20.42 8.32 -14.73
CA SER A 48 -19.23 8.82 -15.43
C SER A 48 -18.39 9.75 -14.56
N ASP A 49 -19.04 10.63 -13.81
CA ASP A 49 -18.37 11.61 -12.95
C ASP A 49 -17.78 10.95 -11.72
N VAL A 50 -18.52 10.02 -11.12
CA VAL A 50 -18.06 9.21 -9.98
C VAL A 50 -16.86 8.34 -10.38
N LEU A 51 -16.92 7.69 -11.54
CA LEU A 51 -15.84 6.83 -12.05
C LEU A 51 -14.55 7.62 -12.33
N GLU A 52 -14.66 8.82 -12.90
CA GLU A 52 -13.50 9.69 -13.10
C GLU A 52 -12.83 10.05 -11.77
N ILE A 53 -13.61 10.40 -10.74
CA ILE A 53 -13.09 10.69 -9.40
C ILE A 53 -12.43 9.47 -8.77
N ILE A 54 -13.04 8.29 -8.88
CA ILE A 54 -12.44 7.05 -8.35
C ILE A 54 -11.09 6.78 -9.01
N ARG A 55 -10.98 6.94 -10.33
CA ARG A 55 -9.71 6.76 -11.05
C ARG A 55 -8.63 7.73 -10.56
N ILE A 56 -8.99 9.00 -10.39
CA ILE A 56 -8.07 10.02 -9.85
C ILE A 56 -7.65 9.66 -8.42
N ALA A 57 -8.58 9.24 -7.56
CA ALA A 57 -8.29 8.84 -6.20
C ALA A 57 -7.32 7.64 -6.16
N LYS A 58 -7.51 6.65 -7.04
CA LYS A 58 -6.62 5.48 -7.17
C LYS A 58 -5.23 5.86 -7.68
N GLN A 59 -5.12 6.82 -8.61
CA GLN A 59 -3.82 7.36 -9.05
C GLN A 59 -3.08 8.07 -7.90
N GLY A 60 -3.81 8.77 -7.03
CA GLY A 60 -3.27 9.45 -5.85
C GLY A 60 -3.03 8.55 -4.63
N CYS A 61 -3.38 7.26 -4.70
CA CYS A 61 -3.28 6.37 -3.54
C CYS A 61 -1.82 5.96 -3.30
N PHE A 62 -1.17 6.56 -2.30
CA PHE A 62 0.22 6.24 -1.94
C PHE A 62 0.44 4.75 -1.64
N ALA A 63 -0.51 4.08 -0.97
CA ALA A 63 -0.37 2.67 -0.62
C ALA A 63 -0.34 1.78 -1.88
N GLU A 64 -1.25 1.99 -2.83
CA GLU A 64 -1.22 1.25 -4.10
C GLU A 64 0.03 1.58 -4.92
N ASN A 65 0.47 2.84 -4.90
CA ASN A 65 1.68 3.25 -5.60
C ASN A 65 2.93 2.58 -5.02
N LEU A 66 3.02 2.47 -3.69
CA LEU A 66 4.10 1.80 -2.98
C LEU A 66 4.16 0.29 -3.30
N VAL A 67 3.01 -0.35 -3.46
CA VAL A 67 2.95 -1.78 -3.84
C VAL A 67 3.34 -1.98 -5.31
N LYS A 68 2.91 -1.08 -6.21
CA LYS A 68 3.14 -1.22 -7.66
C LYS A 68 4.54 -0.81 -8.09
N ASN A 69 5.25 -0.01 -7.31
CA ASN A 69 6.52 0.57 -7.70
C ASN A 69 7.60 0.33 -6.64
N ALA A 70 8.78 -0.08 -7.07
CA ALA A 70 9.95 -0.11 -6.21
C ALA A 70 10.33 1.33 -5.84
N VAL A 71 10.30 1.64 -4.55
CA VAL A 71 10.76 2.92 -4.00
C VAL A 71 12.09 2.67 -3.27
N PRO A 72 13.12 3.50 -3.47
CA PRO A 72 14.36 3.37 -2.71
C PRO A 72 14.10 3.45 -1.20
N LEU A 73 14.47 2.39 -0.49
CA LEU A 73 14.41 2.36 0.97
C LEU A 73 15.76 2.80 1.53
N LYS A 74 15.77 3.88 2.33
CA LYS A 74 16.93 4.27 3.13
C LYS A 74 16.69 3.81 4.56
N SER A 75 17.53 2.89 5.04
CA SER A 75 17.54 2.42 6.42
C SER A 75 18.83 2.88 7.09
N SER A 76 18.76 3.23 8.38
CA SER A 76 19.95 3.48 9.21
C SER A 76 19.81 2.71 10.51
N CYS A 77 20.95 2.23 11.03
CA CYS A 77 20.98 1.46 12.26
C CYS A 77 22.01 2.04 13.22
N LEU A 78 21.58 2.30 14.46
CA LEU A 78 22.48 2.65 15.56
C LEU A 78 22.61 1.44 16.48
N LEU A 79 23.81 0.87 16.55
CA LEU A 79 24.14 -0.18 17.49
C LEU A 79 25.07 0.39 18.57
N ASN A 80 24.55 0.48 19.81
CA ASN A 80 25.27 1.05 20.96
C ASN A 80 25.84 2.45 20.67
N GLY A 81 25.04 3.30 20.01
CA GLY A 81 25.40 4.67 19.67
C GLY A 81 26.34 4.82 18.47
N LYS A 82 26.69 3.73 17.78
CA LYS A 82 27.47 3.76 16.54
C LYS A 82 26.59 3.48 15.35
N GLU A 83 26.70 4.30 14.32
CA GLU A 83 26.06 4.04 13.03
C GLU A 83 26.70 2.82 12.37
N ILE A 84 25.88 1.86 12.00
CA ILE A 84 26.28 0.63 11.32
C ILE A 84 25.44 0.43 10.06
N ASP A 85 26.08 -0.08 9.02
CA ASP A 85 25.41 -0.50 7.79
C ASP A 85 24.87 -1.93 7.96
N VAL A 86 23.62 -2.14 7.58
CA VAL A 86 22.87 -3.39 7.82
C VAL A 86 22.11 -3.86 6.58
N THR A 87 22.39 -3.27 5.41
CA THR A 87 21.68 -3.50 4.15
C THR A 87 22.63 -3.73 2.99
#